data_AF-A0A212PIL4-F1
#
_entry.id   AF-A0A212PIL4-F1
#
_cell.length_a   1.000
_cell.length_b   1.000
_cell.length_c   1.000
_cell.angle_alpha   90.00
_cell.angle_beta   90.00
_cell.angle_gamma   90.00
#
_symmetry.space_group_name_H-M   'P 1'
#
loop_
_entity.id
_entity.type
_entity.pdbx_description
1 polymer ?
#
loop_
_entity_poly.entity_id
_entity_poly.type
_entity_poly.pdbx_seq_one_letter_code
_entity_poly.pdbx_strand_id
1 'polypeptide(L)' 'MKGTVTVEEWVARFRAIGLDDAAMQKWHNLFESENPAGHQSFLEWLGLPDERIAEIRSK' A
#
# COMPACT_ATOMS: atom_id res chain seq x y z
N MET A 1 -13.63 13.88 6.85
CA MET A 1 -12.17 14.03 6.73
C MET A 1 -11.81 14.00 5.26
N LYS A 2 -11.05 14.98 4.75
CA LYS A 2 -10.51 14.91 3.38
C LYS A 2 -9.59 13.70 3.30
N GLY A 3 -9.94 12.71 2.48
CA GLY A 3 -9.17 11.48 2.32
C GLY A 3 -7.75 11.79 1.86
N THR A 4 -6.80 11.30 2.64
CA THR A 4 -5.36 11.34 2.40
C THR A 4 -5.01 10.30 1.34
N VAL A 5 -5.22 10.63 0.06
CA VAL A 5 -4.82 9.82 -1.12
C VAL A 5 -5.47 8.42 -1.17
N THR A 6 -6.15 8.07 -2.27
CA THR A 6 -6.67 6.70 -2.41
C THR A 6 -5.56 5.70 -2.77
N VAL A 7 -5.78 4.40 -2.56
CA VAL A 7 -4.84 3.36 -3.01
C VAL A 7 -4.56 3.48 -4.51
N GLU A 8 -5.58 3.78 -5.31
CA GLU A 8 -5.47 3.95 -6.75
C GLU A 8 -4.59 5.16 -7.10
N GLU A 9 -4.76 6.28 -6.41
CA GLU A 9 -3.90 7.45 -6.58
C GLU A 9 -2.45 7.18 -6.16
N TRP A 10 -2.24 6.36 -5.13
CA TRP A 10 -0.92 5.94 -4.70
C TRP A 10 -0.25 5.03 -5.75
N VAL A 11 -0.95 4.01 -6.24
CA VAL A 11 -0.49 3.11 -7.30
C VAL A 11 -0.18 3.89 -8.58
N ALA A 12 -1.02 4.87 -8.94
CA ALA A 12 -0.78 5.74 -10.09
C ALA A 12 0.55 6.50 -10.00
N ARG A 13 0.96 6.93 -8.80
CA ARG A 13 2.26 7.58 -8.59
C ARG A 13 3.43 6.62 -8.79
N PHE A 14 3.31 5.38 -8.33
CA PHE A 14 4.32 4.34 -8.60
C PHE A 14 4.47 4.08 -10.11
N ARG A 15 3.35 3.99 -10.84
CA ARG A 15 3.38 3.88 -12.30
C ARG A 15 4.03 5.08 -12.96
N ALA A 16 3.73 6.29 -12.49
CA ALA A 16 4.26 7.54 -13.07
C ALA A 16 5.80 7.64 -12.96
N ILE A 17 6.41 6.98 -11.96
CA ILE A 17 7.88 6.90 -11.81
C ILE A 17 8.49 5.66 -12.48
N GLY A 18 7.69 4.84 -13.18
CA GLY A 18 8.15 3.67 -13.93
C GLY A 18 8.17 2.36 -13.14
N LEU A 19 7.52 2.28 -11.98
CA LEU A 19 7.39 1.03 -11.23
C LEU A 19 6.30 0.16 -11.88
N ASP A 20 6.68 -1.01 -12.39
CA ASP A 20 5.72 -1.97 -12.95
C ASP A 20 5.03 -2.81 -11.86
N ASP A 21 4.11 -3.71 -12.25
CA ASP A 21 3.39 -4.55 -11.30
C ASP A 21 4.30 -5.48 -10.51
N ALA A 22 5.29 -6.07 -11.18
CA ALA A 22 6.22 -6.99 -10.55
C ALA A 22 7.09 -6.27 -9.51
N ALA A 23 7.58 -5.08 -9.84
CA ALA A 23 8.34 -4.23 -8.95
C ALA A 23 7.50 -3.71 -7.78
N MET A 24 6.23 -3.34 -8.01
CA MET A 24 5.31 -2.95 -6.93
C MET A 24 5.01 -4.09 -5.98
N GLN A 25 4.78 -5.31 -6.48
CA GLN A 25 4.58 -6.49 -5.63
C GLN A 25 5.83 -6.80 -4.80
N LYS A 26 7.02 -6.74 -5.43
CA LYS A 26 8.28 -6.91 -4.71
C LYS A 26 8.46 -5.86 -3.62
N TRP A 27 8.15 -4.59 -3.90
CA TRP A 27 8.20 -3.50 -2.93
C TRP A 27 7.22 -3.73 -1.77
N HIS A 28 5.99 -4.12 -2.07
CA HIS A 28 4.97 -4.42 -1.07
C HIS A 28 5.43 -5.52 -0.09
N ASN A 29 5.93 -6.63 -0.63
CA ASN A 29 6.39 -7.77 0.19
C ASN A 29 7.62 -7.41 1.02
N LEU A 30 8.52 -6.58 0.47
CA LEU A 30 9.65 -6.05 1.22
C LEU A 30 9.17 -5.16 2.38
N PHE A 31 8.23 -4.24 2.12
CA PHE A 31 7.72 -3.33 3.14
C PHE A 31 6.99 -4.06 4.28
N GLU A 32 6.11 -5.03 3.96
CA GLU A 32 5.44 -5.85 4.98
C GLU A 32 6.44 -6.68 5.80
N SER A 33 7.46 -7.27 5.16
CA SER A 33 8.43 -8.11 5.87
C SER A 33 9.41 -7.31 6.73
N GLU A 34 9.89 -6.16 6.27
CA GLU A 34 10.86 -5.34 7.00
C GLU A 34 10.19 -4.44 8.05
N ASN A 35 8.94 -4.01 7.83
CA ASN A 35 8.23 -3.11 8.74
C ASN A 35 6.71 -3.33 8.74
N PRO A 36 6.21 -4.45 9.30
CA PRO A 36 4.79 -4.80 9.27
C PRO A 36 3.91 -3.78 10.02
N ALA A 37 4.40 -3.20 11.11
CA ALA A 37 3.68 -2.18 11.87
C ALA A 37 3.58 -0.84 11.10
N GLY A 38 4.66 -0.47 10.39
CA GLY A 38 4.66 0.70 9.52
C GLY A 38 3.74 0.51 8.31
N HIS A 39 3.71 -0.69 7.73
CA HIS A 39 2.81 -1.01 6.63
C HIS A 39 1.34 -0.94 7.08
N GLN A 40 0.98 -1.51 8.24
CA GLN A 40 -0.34 -1.36 8.85
C GLN A 40 -0.73 0.12 9.00
N SER A 41 0.13 0.92 9.64
CA SER A 41 -0.13 2.35 9.89
C SER A 41 -0.32 3.14 8.59
N PHE A 42 0.42 2.77 7.54
CA PHE A 42 0.29 3.38 6.22
C PHE A 42 -1.05 3.07 5.55
N LEU A 43 -1.51 1.82 5.63
CA LEU A 43 -2.80 1.42 5.07
C LEU A 43 -3.99 2.05 5.81
N GLU A 44 -3.89 2.20 7.14
CA GLU A 44 -4.85 2.95 7.95
C GLU A 44 -4.86 4.43 7.57
N TRP A 45 -3.69 5.02 7.31
CA TRP A 45 -3.56 6.40 6.85
C TRP A 45 -4.17 6.64 5.46
N LEU A 46 -4.17 5.62 4.58
CA LEU A 46 -4.92 5.65 3.32
C LEU A 46 -6.44 5.54 3.51
N GLY A 47 -6.90 5.36 4.75
CA GLY A 47 -8.32 5.27 5.09
C GLY A 47 -8.97 3.94 4.73
N LEU A 48 -8.18 2.87 4.64
CA LEU A 48 -8.71 1.54 4.35
C LEU A 48 -9.40 0.93 5.57
N PRO A 49 -10.53 0.23 5.38
CA PRO A 49 -11.14 -0.55 6.46
C PRO A 49 -10.30 -1.79 6.78
N ASP A 50 -10.37 -2.25 8.04
CA ASP A 50 -9.57 -3.38 8.57
C ASP A 50 -9.63 -4.64 7.69
N GLU A 51 -10.81 -4.97 7.16
CA GLU A 51 -11.00 -6.11 6.25
C GLU A 51 -10.12 -5.98 5.00
N ARG A 52 -10.09 -4.78 4.40
CA ARG A 52 -9.28 -4.53 3.21
C ARG A 52 -7.79 -4.49 3.54
N ILE A 53 -7.42 -4.01 4.72
CA ILE A 53 -6.03 -4.03 5.18
C ILE A 53 -5.55 -5.49 5.30
N ALA A 54 -6.35 -6.37 5.91
CA ALA A 54 -6.02 -7.79 6.05
C ALA A 54 -5.83 -8.47 4.69
N GLU A 55 -6.71 -8.20 3.71
CA GLU A 55 -6.56 -8.71 2.35
C GLU A 55 -5.24 -8.28 1.70
N ILE A 56 -4.87 -7.00 1.82
CA ILE A 56 -3.64 -6.47 1.21
C ILE A 56 -2.41 -7.08 1.85
N ARG A 57 -2.35 -7.15 3.19
CA ARG A 57 -1.20 -7.69 3.93
C ARG A 57 -1.03 -9.21 3.77
N SER A 58 -2.05 -9.91 3.28
CA SER A 58 -1.99 -11.36 3.00
C SER A 58 -1.40 -11.72 1.63
N LYS A 59 -1.08 -10.72 0.79
CA LYS A 59 -0.44 -10.91 -0.53
C LYS A 59 1.06 -11.13 -0.41
#